data_AF-A0A955QN12-F1
#
_entry.id   AF-A0A955QN12-F1
#
_cell.length_a   1.000
_cell.length_b   1.000
_cell.length_c   1.000
_cell.angle_alpha   90.00
_cell.angle_beta   90.00
_cell.angle_gamma   90.00
#
_symmetry.space_group_name_H-M   'P 1'
#
loop_
_entity.id
_entity.type
_entity.pdbx_description
1 polymer ?
#
loop_
_entity_poly.entity_id
_entity_poly.type
_entity_poly.pdbx_seq_one_letter_code
_entity_poly.pdbx_strand_id
1 'polypeptide(L)'
;SEEEIEEDLSVEDDRLRLVFTCCHPALSSEAQVAMTLREVCGLTTEEIARAFLTKPATIAQRIVRAKAKIRDAHIPYEVPQEQALPNRLEAVLRVIYLVFNEGYSASYGDTITRHDLCGEAIRLGRVLIALLPQPEALGLLGLMLLQDSRRAARMSATGELILLEDQDRSLWNREQAREGLALVQRACAMGPVGSYTVQAAIAAAHSQAPSAAATNWGKIVDLYTLLFQAEPSPVIELNRAVAIAMRDGPQAGLELVDAILNRGDLEAYHLAHAARADLCRRLGQTQEARTSYQRALSLTQQEPERRFLEKRLAGLSSSNP
;
A
#
# COMPACT_ATOMS: atom_id res chain seq x y z
N SER A 1 -6.02 -18.62 28.17
CA SER A 1 -5.39 -19.87 28.68
C SER A 1 -4.41 -20.39 27.63
N GLU A 2 -3.53 -21.35 27.93
CA GLU A 2 -2.68 -21.99 26.89
C GLU A 2 -3.54 -22.64 25.78
N GLU A 3 -4.73 -23.15 26.12
CA GLU A 3 -5.72 -23.66 25.16
C GLU A 3 -6.31 -22.58 24.24
N GLU A 4 -6.58 -21.36 24.74
CA GLU A 4 -7.02 -20.24 23.88
C GLU A 4 -5.91 -19.80 22.92
N ILE A 5 -4.63 -19.89 23.33
CA ILE A 5 -3.48 -19.54 22.48
C ILE A 5 -3.25 -20.62 21.42
N GLU A 6 -3.42 -21.91 21.75
CA GLU A 6 -3.37 -23.01 20.77
C GLU A 6 -4.54 -23.00 19.78
N GLU A 7 -5.76 -22.71 20.23
CA GLU A 7 -6.92 -22.58 19.34
C GLU A 7 -6.75 -21.41 18.37
N ASP A 8 -6.29 -20.25 18.85
CA ASP A 8 -6.00 -19.09 18.00
C ASP A 8 -4.94 -19.46 16.95
N LEU A 9 -3.78 -19.99 17.36
CA LEU A 9 -2.72 -20.44 16.45
C LEU A 9 -3.20 -21.48 15.40
N SER A 10 -4.15 -22.35 15.74
CA SER A 10 -4.70 -23.34 14.81
C SER A 10 -5.63 -22.73 13.75
N VAL A 11 -6.52 -21.81 14.15
CA VAL A 11 -7.42 -21.06 13.24
C VAL A 11 -6.61 -20.08 12.37
N GLU A 12 -5.55 -19.54 12.94
CA GLU A 12 -4.60 -18.64 12.31
C GLU A 12 -3.82 -19.31 11.15
N ASP A 13 -3.35 -20.54 11.38
CA ASP A 13 -2.79 -21.41 10.34
C ASP A 13 -3.85 -21.73 9.28
N ASP A 14 -5.08 -22.05 9.70
CA ASP A 14 -6.18 -22.36 8.78
C ASP A 14 -6.45 -21.21 7.79
N ARG A 15 -6.43 -19.94 8.20
CA ARG A 15 -6.65 -18.83 7.26
C ARG A 15 -5.52 -18.68 6.23
N LEU A 16 -4.24 -18.75 6.65
CA LEU A 16 -3.12 -18.71 5.71
C LEU A 16 -3.16 -19.91 4.76
N ARG A 17 -3.56 -21.08 5.27
CA ARG A 17 -3.82 -22.28 4.46
C ARG A 17 -4.87 -22.03 3.38
N LEU A 18 -5.99 -21.38 3.71
CA LEU A 18 -7.01 -21.03 2.71
C LEU A 18 -6.48 -20.08 1.64
N VAL A 19 -5.67 -19.09 2.03
CA VAL A 19 -5.02 -18.17 1.09
C VAL A 19 -4.12 -18.95 0.12
N PHE A 20 -3.30 -19.89 0.60
CA PHE A 20 -2.48 -20.75 -0.26
C PHE A 20 -3.32 -21.65 -1.18
N THR A 21 -4.43 -22.20 -0.68
CA THR A 21 -5.35 -23.05 -1.47
C THR A 21 -5.97 -22.26 -2.62
N CYS A 22 -6.46 -21.04 -2.35
CA CYS A 22 -7.06 -20.16 -3.36
C CYS A 22 -6.03 -19.62 -4.38
N CYS A 23 -4.76 -19.51 -3.99
CA CYS A 23 -3.65 -19.13 -4.87
C CYS A 23 -3.14 -20.29 -5.76
N HIS A 24 -4.05 -21.12 -6.28
CA HIS A 24 -3.69 -22.29 -7.08
C HIS A 24 -3.16 -21.90 -8.48
N PRO A 25 -2.02 -22.44 -8.98
CA PRO A 25 -1.40 -22.09 -10.26
C PRO A 25 -2.29 -22.31 -11.50
N ALA A 26 -3.35 -23.10 -11.38
CA ALA A 26 -4.33 -23.29 -12.46
C ALA A 26 -5.12 -22.00 -12.79
N LEU A 27 -5.15 -21.03 -11.88
CA LEU A 27 -5.84 -19.74 -12.05
C LEU A 27 -4.83 -18.67 -12.50
N SER A 28 -5.28 -17.64 -13.22
CA SER A 28 -4.42 -16.47 -13.45
C SER A 28 -4.14 -15.75 -12.13
N SER A 29 -2.97 -15.09 -12.02
CA SER A 29 -2.59 -14.33 -10.82
C SER A 29 -3.69 -13.35 -10.37
N GLU A 30 -4.28 -12.61 -11.31
CA GLU A 30 -5.39 -11.70 -10.98
C GLU A 30 -6.63 -12.42 -10.43
N ALA A 31 -6.93 -13.63 -10.92
CA ALA A 31 -8.07 -14.42 -10.47
C ALA A 31 -7.83 -15.03 -9.09
N GLN A 32 -6.61 -15.52 -8.83
CA GLN A 32 -6.18 -15.99 -7.51
C GLN A 32 -6.40 -14.91 -6.46
N VAL A 33 -5.84 -13.72 -6.70
CA VAL A 33 -5.89 -12.60 -5.76
C VAL A 33 -7.32 -12.10 -5.56
N ALA A 34 -8.07 -11.84 -6.64
CA ALA A 34 -9.44 -11.30 -6.52
C ALA A 34 -10.39 -12.26 -5.78
N MET A 35 -10.30 -13.56 -6.05
CA MET A 35 -11.12 -14.55 -5.37
C MET A 35 -10.72 -14.72 -3.91
N THR A 36 -9.43 -14.75 -3.60
CA THR A 36 -8.96 -14.88 -2.22
C THR A 36 -9.39 -13.69 -1.38
N LEU A 37 -9.25 -12.47 -1.90
CA LEU A 37 -9.70 -11.26 -1.20
C LEU A 37 -11.21 -11.29 -0.91
N ARG A 38 -12.02 -11.80 -1.85
CA ARG A 38 -13.47 -11.86 -1.69
C ARG A 38 -13.90 -12.96 -0.73
N GLU A 39 -13.42 -14.18 -0.94
CA GLU A 39 -13.95 -15.38 -0.29
C GLU A 39 -13.26 -15.69 1.04
N VAL A 40 -11.98 -15.32 1.18
CA VAL A 40 -11.18 -15.61 2.39
C VAL A 40 -11.02 -14.37 3.26
N CYS A 41 -10.75 -13.22 2.64
CA CYS A 41 -10.49 -11.97 3.38
C CYS A 41 -11.75 -11.10 3.58
N GLY A 42 -12.88 -11.45 2.95
CA GLY A 42 -14.17 -10.78 3.17
C GLY A 42 -14.32 -9.39 2.52
N LEU A 43 -13.43 -8.99 1.60
CA LEU A 43 -13.52 -7.69 0.93
C LEU A 43 -14.71 -7.63 -0.05
N THR A 44 -15.31 -6.45 -0.16
CA THR A 44 -16.36 -6.19 -1.15
C THR A 44 -15.81 -6.15 -2.58
N THR A 45 -16.68 -6.33 -3.58
CA THR A 45 -16.27 -6.29 -4.99
C THR A 45 -15.75 -4.91 -5.37
N GLU A 46 -16.35 -3.88 -4.77
CA GLU A 46 -16.02 -2.47 -4.92
C GLU A 46 -14.63 -2.15 -4.35
N GLU A 47 -14.32 -2.66 -3.16
CA GLU A 47 -12.99 -2.53 -2.55
C GLU A 47 -11.92 -3.22 -3.40
N ILE A 48 -12.18 -4.46 -3.84
CA ILE A 48 -11.26 -5.18 -4.73
C ILE A 48 -11.08 -4.44 -6.06
N ALA A 49 -12.15 -3.88 -6.64
CA ALA A 49 -12.08 -3.15 -7.89
C ALA A 49 -11.22 -1.87 -7.78
N ARG A 50 -11.34 -1.14 -6.67
CA ARG A 50 -10.49 0.01 -6.36
C ARG A 50 -9.03 -0.40 -6.24
N ALA A 51 -8.74 -1.49 -5.53
CA ALA A 51 -7.39 -2.01 -5.35
C ALA A 51 -6.73 -2.46 -6.67
N PHE A 52 -7.53 -2.92 -7.65
CA PHE A 52 -7.09 -3.29 -8.99
C PHE A 52 -7.17 -2.15 -10.03
N LEU A 53 -7.61 -0.95 -9.62
CA LEU A 53 -7.88 0.18 -10.51
C LEU A 53 -8.77 -0.20 -11.72
N THR A 54 -9.80 -1.03 -11.49
CA THR A 54 -10.72 -1.52 -12.53
C THR A 54 -12.18 -1.37 -12.13
N LYS A 55 -13.11 -1.76 -13.00
CA LYS A 55 -14.56 -1.66 -12.74
C LYS A 55 -15.05 -2.83 -11.88
N PRO A 56 -16.00 -2.62 -10.94
CA PRO A 56 -16.59 -3.69 -10.13
C PRO A 56 -17.14 -4.86 -10.95
N ALA A 57 -17.77 -4.58 -12.10
CA ALA A 57 -18.27 -5.61 -13.02
C ALA A 57 -17.15 -6.54 -13.53
N THR A 58 -15.96 -6.00 -13.81
CA THR A 58 -14.80 -6.78 -14.25
C THR A 58 -14.33 -7.73 -13.15
N ILE A 59 -14.29 -7.26 -11.89
CA ILE A 59 -13.94 -8.10 -10.73
C ILE A 59 -14.99 -9.19 -10.50
N ALA A 60 -16.29 -8.85 -10.51
CA ALA A 60 -17.36 -9.83 -10.32
C ALA A 60 -17.27 -10.98 -11.35
N GLN A 61 -17.12 -10.64 -12.64
CA GLN A 61 -16.95 -11.62 -13.70
C GLN A 61 -15.66 -12.44 -13.56
N ARG A 62 -14.58 -11.83 -13.08
CA ARG A 62 -13.31 -12.53 -12.80
C ARG A 62 -13.50 -13.57 -11.70
N ILE A 63 -14.16 -13.22 -10.59
CA ILE A 63 -14.42 -14.13 -9.47
C ILE A 63 -15.31 -15.30 -9.92
N VAL A 64 -16.39 -15.03 -10.66
CA VAL A 64 -17.28 -16.10 -11.17
C VAL A 64 -16.51 -17.10 -12.04
N ARG A 65 -15.67 -16.61 -12.98
CA ARG A 65 -14.84 -17.47 -13.83
C ARG A 65 -13.81 -18.26 -13.03
N ALA A 66 -13.22 -17.65 -12.00
CA ALA A 66 -12.27 -18.33 -11.12
C ALA A 66 -12.94 -19.49 -10.37
N LYS A 67 -14.12 -19.27 -9.79
CA LYS A 67 -14.92 -20.31 -9.11
C LYS A 67 -15.29 -21.46 -10.05
N ALA A 68 -15.73 -21.14 -11.27
CA ALA A 68 -16.01 -22.17 -12.27
C ALA A 68 -14.76 -23.00 -12.59
N LYS A 69 -13.61 -22.35 -12.78
CA LYS A 69 -12.36 -23.05 -13.07
C LYS A 69 -11.87 -23.94 -11.92
N ILE A 70 -12.03 -23.51 -10.66
CA ILE A 70 -11.73 -24.35 -9.49
C ILE A 70 -12.58 -25.61 -9.50
N ARG A 71 -13.89 -25.45 -9.69
CA ARG A 71 -14.85 -26.56 -9.72
C ARG A 71 -14.54 -27.52 -10.86
N ASP A 72 -14.35 -27.01 -12.07
CA ASP A 72 -14.15 -27.83 -13.26
C ASP A 72 -12.79 -28.57 -13.21
N ALA A 73 -11.77 -27.97 -12.59
CA ALA A 73 -10.45 -28.58 -12.38
C ALA A 73 -10.37 -29.51 -11.15
N HIS A 74 -11.45 -29.66 -10.38
CA HIS A 74 -11.52 -30.50 -9.17
C HIS A 74 -10.36 -30.21 -8.19
N ILE A 75 -10.00 -28.94 -8.03
CA ILE A 75 -8.87 -28.56 -7.17
C ILE A 75 -9.23 -28.93 -5.72
N PRO A 76 -8.44 -29.81 -5.08
CA PRO A 76 -8.73 -30.24 -3.72
C PRO A 76 -8.59 -29.07 -2.76
N TYR A 77 -9.51 -29.01 -1.80
CA TYR A 77 -9.44 -28.05 -0.70
C TYR A 77 -8.51 -28.59 0.38
N GLU A 78 -7.22 -28.61 0.08
CA GLU A 78 -6.17 -29.10 0.98
C GLU A 78 -4.98 -28.15 1.00
N VAL A 79 -4.23 -28.20 2.10
CA VAL A 79 -2.99 -27.43 2.22
C VAL A 79 -1.99 -27.96 1.19
N PRO A 80 -1.40 -27.08 0.37
CA PRO A 80 -0.34 -27.52 -0.54
C PRO A 80 0.83 -28.09 0.27
N GLN A 81 1.41 -29.19 -0.18
CA GLN A 81 2.68 -29.67 0.37
C GLN A 81 3.74 -28.57 0.32
N GLU A 82 4.71 -28.58 1.24
CA GLU A 82 5.72 -27.52 1.38
C GLU A 82 6.42 -27.17 0.06
N GLN A 83 6.67 -28.17 -0.81
CA GLN A 83 7.33 -27.98 -2.11
C GLN A 83 6.49 -27.17 -3.11
N ALA A 84 5.17 -27.08 -2.91
CA ALA A 84 4.25 -26.32 -3.75
C ALA A 84 4.05 -24.86 -3.28
N LEU A 85 4.45 -24.52 -2.05
CA LEU A 85 4.30 -23.17 -1.49
C LEU A 85 5.07 -22.09 -2.28
N PRO A 86 6.33 -22.30 -2.71
CA PRO A 86 7.07 -21.27 -3.45
C PRO A 86 6.38 -20.81 -4.73
N ASN A 87 5.72 -21.73 -5.46
CA ASN A 87 5.00 -21.43 -6.70
C ASN A 87 3.73 -20.59 -6.50
N ARG A 88 3.27 -20.45 -5.25
CA ARG A 88 2.07 -19.67 -4.89
C ARG A 88 2.42 -18.38 -4.15
N LEU A 89 3.66 -18.27 -3.68
CA LEU A 89 4.10 -17.21 -2.77
C LEU A 89 3.82 -15.80 -3.30
N GLU A 90 4.09 -15.54 -4.58
CA GLU A 90 3.86 -14.22 -5.18
C GLU A 90 2.40 -13.76 -5.04
N ALA A 91 1.44 -14.65 -5.31
CA ALA A 91 0.02 -14.35 -5.17
C ALA A 91 -0.40 -14.19 -3.71
N VAL A 92 0.15 -15.02 -2.80
CA VAL A 92 -0.08 -14.91 -1.36
C VAL A 92 0.41 -13.56 -0.82
N LEU A 93 1.64 -13.15 -1.18
CA LEU A 93 2.19 -11.85 -0.81
C LEU A 93 1.29 -10.71 -1.32
N ARG A 94 0.82 -10.82 -2.56
CA ARG A 94 -0.10 -9.83 -3.14
C ARG A 94 -1.44 -9.76 -2.41
N VAL A 95 -2.01 -10.89 -2.01
CA VAL A 95 -3.23 -10.91 -1.18
C VAL A 95 -2.98 -10.20 0.15
N ILE A 96 -1.93 -10.59 0.90
CA ILE A 96 -1.61 -10.00 2.20
C ILE A 96 -1.40 -8.49 2.07
N TYR A 97 -0.66 -8.04 1.05
CA TYR A 97 -0.42 -6.62 0.82
C TYR A 97 -1.70 -5.83 0.52
N LEU A 98 -2.63 -6.39 -0.27
CA LEU A 98 -3.87 -5.72 -0.61
C LEU A 98 -4.84 -5.66 0.58
N VAL A 99 -4.88 -6.70 1.42
CA VAL A 99 -5.62 -6.67 2.70
C VAL A 99 -5.07 -5.55 3.59
N PHE A 100 -3.75 -5.47 3.72
CA PHE A 100 -3.11 -4.41 4.49
C PHE A 100 -3.45 -3.03 3.93
N ASN A 101 -3.35 -2.81 2.62
CA ASN A 101 -3.63 -1.52 1.99
C ASN A 101 -5.09 -1.09 2.13
N GLU A 102 -6.04 -2.02 2.07
CA GLU A 102 -7.46 -1.71 2.30
C GLU A 102 -7.66 -1.29 3.76
N GLY A 103 -7.12 -2.02 4.75
CA GLY A 103 -7.16 -1.60 6.15
C GLY A 103 -6.46 -0.26 6.39
N TYR A 104 -5.33 -0.04 5.71
CA TYR A 104 -4.50 1.16 5.86
C TYR A 104 -5.18 2.40 5.29
N SER A 105 -5.98 2.23 4.23
CA SER A 105 -6.78 3.29 3.59
C SER A 105 -8.12 3.49 4.31
N ALA A 106 -8.76 2.42 4.78
CA ALA A 106 -10.02 2.49 5.50
C ALA A 106 -9.89 3.01 6.93
N SER A 107 -8.67 3.07 7.47
CA SER A 107 -8.35 3.78 8.72
C SER A 107 -8.71 5.27 8.69
N TYR A 108 -9.10 5.81 7.53
CA TYR A 108 -9.64 7.15 7.34
C TYR A 108 -11.18 7.24 7.47
N GLY A 109 -11.93 6.13 7.50
CA GLY A 109 -13.40 6.16 7.58
C GLY A 109 -13.96 5.94 9.00
N ASP A 110 -15.24 6.31 9.22
CA ASP A 110 -15.99 6.15 10.49
C ASP A 110 -16.27 4.67 10.89
N THR A 111 -15.63 3.69 10.26
CA THR A 111 -15.95 2.27 10.47
C THR A 111 -14.94 1.60 11.40
N ILE A 112 -15.30 1.53 12.69
CA ILE A 112 -14.59 0.84 13.77
C ILE A 112 -14.27 -0.64 13.43
N THR A 113 -15.07 -1.28 12.56
CA THR A 113 -14.94 -2.68 12.13
C THR A 113 -13.74 -3.01 11.23
N ARG A 114 -12.91 -2.02 10.85
CA ARG A 114 -11.80 -2.23 9.87
C ARG A 114 -10.39 -2.14 10.43
N HIS A 115 -10.25 -1.79 11.72
CA HIS A 115 -8.96 -1.86 12.43
C HIS A 115 -8.34 -3.27 12.42
N ASP A 116 -9.18 -4.29 12.22
CA ASP A 116 -8.81 -5.70 12.17
C ASP A 116 -7.94 -6.05 10.94
N LEU A 117 -8.12 -5.39 9.78
CA LEU A 117 -7.46 -5.82 8.53
C LEU A 117 -5.95 -5.60 8.49
N CYS A 118 -5.44 -4.48 9.04
CA CYS A 118 -3.99 -4.26 9.09
C CYS A 118 -3.32 -5.19 10.10
N GLY A 119 -3.94 -5.37 11.27
CA GLY A 119 -3.48 -6.31 12.29
C GLY A 119 -3.43 -7.73 11.73
N GLU A 120 -4.50 -8.14 11.06
CA GLU A 120 -4.61 -9.44 10.42
C GLU A 120 -3.58 -9.65 9.30
N ALA A 121 -3.36 -8.65 8.43
CA ALA A 121 -2.34 -8.77 7.39
C ALA A 121 -0.92 -8.87 7.97
N ILE A 122 -0.62 -8.11 9.03
CA ILE A 122 0.65 -8.24 9.76
C ILE A 122 0.76 -9.64 10.37
N ARG A 123 -0.30 -10.13 11.01
CA ARG A 123 -0.35 -11.48 11.60
C ARG A 123 -0.12 -12.56 10.56
N LEU A 124 -0.81 -12.53 9.42
CA LEU A 124 -0.59 -13.45 8.29
C LEU A 124 0.85 -13.36 7.76
N GLY A 125 1.43 -12.16 7.70
CA GLY A 125 2.84 -11.97 7.35
C GLY A 125 3.79 -12.67 8.33
N ARG A 126 3.49 -12.66 9.64
CA ARG A 126 4.27 -13.37 10.66
C ARG A 126 4.22 -14.88 10.49
N VAL A 127 3.03 -15.43 10.32
CA VAL A 127 2.83 -16.86 10.08
C VAL A 127 3.56 -17.28 8.79
N LEU A 128 3.45 -16.46 7.73
CA LEU A 128 4.13 -16.72 6.46
C LEU A 128 5.65 -16.78 6.60
N ILE A 129 6.28 -15.84 7.33
CA ILE A 129 7.74 -15.86 7.49
C ILE A 129 8.22 -16.99 8.42
N ALA A 130 7.37 -17.47 9.34
CA ALA A 130 7.67 -18.63 10.17
C ALA A 130 7.65 -19.91 9.34
N LEU A 131 6.69 -20.03 8.42
CA LEU A 131 6.56 -21.17 7.51
C LEU A 131 7.60 -21.14 6.37
N LEU A 132 7.81 -19.98 5.76
CA LEU A 132 8.63 -19.83 4.55
C LEU A 132 9.38 -18.48 4.57
N PRO A 133 10.58 -18.42 5.20
CA PRO A 133 11.33 -17.18 5.42
C PRO A 133 12.05 -16.69 4.15
N GLN A 134 11.30 -16.30 3.14
CA GLN A 134 11.82 -15.79 1.88
C GLN A 134 12.07 -14.27 1.94
N PRO A 135 13.05 -13.72 1.19
CA PRO A 135 13.38 -12.29 1.23
C PRO A 135 12.16 -11.38 1.03
N GLU A 136 11.31 -11.67 0.05
CA GLU A 136 10.11 -10.86 -0.23
C GLU A 136 9.02 -10.97 0.84
N ALA A 137 8.92 -12.09 1.55
CA ALA A 137 7.99 -12.22 2.68
C ALA A 137 8.46 -11.37 3.88
N LEU A 138 9.77 -11.38 4.16
CA LEU A 138 10.38 -10.51 5.17
C LEU A 138 10.25 -9.04 4.77
N GLY A 139 10.50 -8.71 3.50
CA GLY A 139 10.33 -7.38 2.94
C GLY A 139 8.89 -6.86 3.09
N LEU A 140 7.90 -7.66 2.72
CA LEU A 140 6.49 -7.29 2.86
C LEU A 140 6.08 -7.08 4.32
N LEU A 141 6.45 -7.98 5.23
CA LEU A 141 6.15 -7.79 6.65
C LEU A 141 6.85 -6.54 7.20
N GLY A 142 8.12 -6.32 6.84
CA GLY A 142 8.86 -5.11 7.19
C GLY A 142 8.19 -3.83 6.70
N LEU A 143 7.72 -3.81 5.46
CA LEU A 143 6.96 -2.69 4.87
C LEU A 143 5.70 -2.39 5.68
N MET A 144 4.89 -3.41 5.95
CA MET A 144 3.63 -3.27 6.69
C MET A 144 3.87 -2.76 8.12
N LEU A 145 4.84 -3.31 8.84
CA LEU A 145 5.20 -2.85 10.19
C LEU A 145 5.68 -1.40 10.19
N LEU A 146 6.52 -1.00 9.23
CA LEU A 146 7.02 0.38 9.14
C LEU A 146 5.90 1.37 8.81
N GLN A 147 4.95 0.98 7.96
CA GLN A 147 3.79 1.81 7.64
C GLN A 147 2.83 1.91 8.84
N ASP A 148 2.52 0.79 9.47
CA ASP A 148 1.58 0.71 10.59
C ASP A 148 2.14 1.35 11.87
N SER A 149 3.46 1.35 12.07
CA SER A 149 4.10 2.02 13.21
C SER A 149 3.74 3.49 13.34
N ARG A 150 3.31 4.13 12.25
CA ARG A 150 2.96 5.56 12.20
C ARG A 150 1.46 5.80 12.35
N ARG A 151 0.64 4.77 12.57
CA ARG A 151 -0.82 4.84 12.62
C ARG A 151 -1.33 5.97 13.50
N ALA A 152 -0.84 6.06 14.73
CA ALA A 152 -1.25 7.07 15.71
C ALA A 152 -0.89 8.52 15.31
N ALA A 153 0.03 8.71 14.35
CA ALA A 153 0.47 10.02 13.90
C ALA A 153 -0.18 10.47 12.58
N ARG A 154 -1.01 9.62 11.94
CA ARG A 154 -1.56 9.91 10.60
C ARG A 154 -2.80 10.78 10.60
N MET A 155 -3.48 10.88 11.75
CA MET A 155 -4.71 11.65 11.88
C MET A 155 -4.67 12.49 13.16
N SER A 156 -5.26 13.68 13.09
CA SER A 156 -5.51 14.49 14.28
C SER A 156 -6.62 13.87 15.14
N ALA A 157 -6.77 14.37 16.37
CA ALA A 157 -7.91 14.03 17.23
C ALA A 157 -9.28 14.39 16.61
N THR A 158 -9.30 15.31 15.64
CA THR A 158 -10.50 15.70 14.88
C THR A 158 -10.69 14.91 13.59
N GLY A 159 -9.85 13.92 13.33
CA GLY A 159 -9.92 13.06 12.14
C GLY A 159 -9.45 13.73 10.84
N GLU A 160 -8.58 14.75 10.94
CA GLU A 160 -7.90 15.35 9.79
C GLU A 160 -6.64 14.56 9.41
N LEU A 161 -6.35 14.44 8.12
CA LEU A 161 -5.12 13.83 7.63
C LEU A 161 -3.89 14.67 8.00
N ILE A 162 -2.84 13.99 8.50
CA ILE A 162 -1.54 14.58 8.78
C ILE A 162 -0.51 14.03 7.78
N LEU A 163 0.08 14.93 6.99
CA LEU A 163 1.11 14.59 6.01
C LEU A 163 2.36 14.04 6.69
N LEU A 164 3.09 13.15 6.03
CA LEU A 164 4.29 12.51 6.58
C LEU A 164 5.32 13.49 7.14
N GLU A 165 5.48 14.65 6.50
CA GLU A 165 6.41 15.71 6.94
C GLU A 165 5.96 16.41 8.23
N ASP A 166 4.65 16.39 8.51
CA ASP A 166 4.00 17.04 9.66
C ASP A 166 3.68 16.06 10.80
N GLN A 167 3.95 14.75 10.62
CA GLN A 167 3.66 13.73 11.64
C GLN A 167 4.57 13.91 12.86
N ASP A 168 3.96 13.90 14.04
CA ASP A 168 4.70 13.78 15.30
C ASP A 168 5.31 12.37 15.40
N ARG A 169 6.63 12.30 15.18
CA ARG A 169 7.39 11.04 15.24
C ARG A 169 7.48 10.46 16.65
N SER A 170 7.17 11.23 17.70
CA SER A 170 7.12 10.72 19.07
C SER A 170 5.95 9.74 19.27
N LEU A 171 4.90 9.87 18.46
CA LEU A 171 3.73 8.98 18.44
C LEU A 171 3.96 7.70 17.63
N TRP A 172 5.12 7.54 16.99
CA TRP A 172 5.41 6.32 16.24
C TRP A 172 5.71 5.15 17.18
N ASN A 173 5.15 3.98 16.87
CA ASN A 173 5.44 2.75 17.59
C ASN A 173 6.89 2.33 17.32
N ARG A 174 7.78 2.65 18.27
CA ARG A 174 9.22 2.41 18.18
C ARG A 174 9.58 0.93 18.11
N GLU A 175 8.79 0.08 18.75
CA GLU A 175 9.04 -1.35 18.75
C GLU A 175 8.74 -1.96 17.38
N GLN A 176 7.56 -1.66 16.85
CA GLN A 176 7.14 -2.09 15.53
C GLN A 176 8.05 -1.54 14.42
N ALA A 177 8.49 -0.28 14.54
CA ALA A 177 9.46 0.31 13.62
C ALA A 177 10.81 -0.42 13.69
N ARG A 178 11.34 -0.70 14.90
CA ARG A 178 12.60 -1.42 15.07
C ARG A 178 12.56 -2.81 14.47
N GLU A 179 11.46 -3.52 14.70
CA GLU A 179 11.23 -4.84 14.11
C GLU A 179 11.18 -4.77 12.58
N GLY A 180 10.38 -3.85 12.03
CA GLY A 180 10.29 -3.65 10.59
C GLY A 180 11.66 -3.36 9.96
N LEU A 181 12.47 -2.51 10.59
CA LEU A 181 13.83 -2.22 10.16
C LEU A 181 14.73 -3.47 10.16
N ALA A 182 14.65 -4.30 11.20
CA ALA A 182 15.42 -5.53 11.29
C ALA A 182 15.04 -6.53 10.18
N LEU A 183 13.74 -6.67 9.89
CA LEU A 183 13.25 -7.52 8.81
C LEU A 183 13.71 -7.03 7.44
N VAL A 184 13.67 -5.72 7.19
CA VAL A 184 14.17 -5.12 5.94
C VAL A 184 15.67 -5.36 5.78
N GLN A 185 16.47 -5.16 6.83
CA GLN A 185 17.91 -5.44 6.79
C GLN A 185 18.19 -6.91 6.46
N ARG A 186 17.43 -7.82 7.08
CA ARG A 186 17.57 -9.25 6.85
C ARG A 186 17.17 -9.65 5.43
N ALA A 187 16.05 -9.12 4.92
CA ALA A 187 15.60 -9.35 3.55
C ALA A 187 16.67 -8.92 2.51
N CYS A 188 17.23 -7.71 2.68
CA CYS A 188 18.30 -7.20 1.81
C CYS A 188 19.58 -8.04 1.84
N ALA A 189 19.85 -8.74 2.95
CA ALA A 189 21.06 -9.57 3.09
C ALA A 189 20.90 -11.00 2.55
N MET A 190 19.67 -11.47 2.33
CA MET A 190 19.39 -12.89 2.04
C MET A 190 19.45 -13.26 0.55
N GLY A 191 19.43 -12.30 -0.38
CA GLY A 191 19.47 -12.63 -1.81
C GLY A 191 18.97 -11.50 -2.71
N PRO A 192 18.51 -11.85 -3.93
CA PRO A 192 17.96 -10.88 -4.87
C PRO A 192 16.79 -10.09 -4.25
N VAL A 193 16.82 -8.78 -4.44
CA VAL A 193 15.83 -7.85 -3.90
C VAL A 193 14.64 -7.78 -4.84
N GLY A 194 13.45 -8.16 -4.38
CA GLY A 194 12.19 -7.99 -5.13
C GLY A 194 11.44 -6.72 -4.75
N SER A 195 10.26 -6.52 -5.35
CA SER A 195 9.52 -5.25 -5.27
C SER A 195 9.07 -4.90 -3.84
N TYR A 196 8.72 -5.89 -3.01
CA TYR A 196 8.35 -5.64 -1.62
C TYR A 196 9.56 -5.24 -0.79
N THR A 197 10.71 -5.87 -0.99
CA THR A 197 11.94 -5.50 -0.27
C THR A 197 12.40 -4.08 -0.64
N VAL A 198 12.30 -3.68 -1.92
CA VAL A 198 12.61 -2.29 -2.32
C VAL A 198 11.63 -1.30 -1.70
N GLN A 199 10.32 -1.57 -1.73
CA GLN A 199 9.31 -0.72 -1.08
C GLN A 199 9.56 -0.60 0.42
N ALA A 200 9.91 -1.70 1.08
CA ALA A 200 10.23 -1.72 2.50
C ALA A 200 11.49 -0.89 2.81
N ALA A 201 12.51 -0.94 1.93
CA ALA A 201 13.69 -0.09 2.05
C ALA A 201 13.38 1.41 1.91
N ILE A 202 12.39 1.78 1.08
CA ILE A 202 11.89 3.16 0.98
C ILE A 202 11.23 3.57 2.29
N ALA A 203 10.31 2.75 2.82
CA ALA A 203 9.67 3.00 4.11
C ALA A 203 10.70 3.08 5.26
N ALA A 204 11.73 2.24 5.21
CA ALA A 204 12.81 2.23 6.18
C ALA A 204 13.64 3.52 6.15
N ALA A 205 13.88 4.11 4.96
CA ALA A 205 14.59 5.38 4.82
C ALA A 205 13.83 6.54 5.49
N HIS A 206 12.49 6.55 5.38
CA HIS A 206 11.66 7.50 6.12
C HIS A 206 11.69 7.25 7.63
N SER A 207 11.56 5.98 8.02
CA SER A 207 11.47 5.58 9.44
C SER A 207 12.74 5.88 10.22
N GLN A 208 13.92 5.69 9.60
CA GLN A 208 15.23 5.94 10.22
C GLN A 208 15.58 7.43 10.37
N ALA A 209 14.95 8.32 9.60
CA ALA A 209 15.25 9.74 9.70
C ALA A 209 14.82 10.28 11.08
N PRO A 210 15.61 11.13 11.75
CA PRO A 210 15.18 11.73 13.01
C PRO A 210 14.11 12.81 12.82
N SER A 211 14.00 13.38 11.62
CA SER A 211 13.00 14.39 11.25
C SER A 211 12.67 14.31 9.76
N ALA A 212 11.62 15.01 9.32
CA ALA A 212 11.29 15.11 7.90
C ALA A 212 12.44 15.70 7.07
N ALA A 213 13.07 16.77 7.56
CA ALA A 213 14.19 17.44 6.90
C ALA A 213 15.46 16.58 6.80
N ALA A 214 15.66 15.65 7.73
CA ALA A 214 16.80 14.72 7.73
C ALA A 214 16.56 13.47 6.86
N THR A 215 15.43 13.38 6.15
CA THR A 215 15.12 12.26 5.25
C THR A 215 16.13 12.21 4.10
N ASN A 216 16.75 11.05 3.89
CA ASN A 216 17.67 10.87 2.77
C ASN A 216 16.89 10.66 1.45
N TRP A 217 16.48 11.77 0.83
CA TRP A 217 15.75 11.77 -0.44
C TRP A 217 16.58 11.23 -1.60
N GLY A 218 17.91 11.39 -1.58
CA GLY A 218 18.81 10.76 -2.57
C GLY A 218 18.61 9.24 -2.62
N LYS A 219 18.71 8.59 -1.47
CA LYS A 219 18.45 7.14 -1.33
C LYS A 219 17.04 6.75 -1.77
N ILE A 220 16.03 7.55 -1.43
CA ILE A 220 14.63 7.26 -1.82
C ILE A 220 14.46 7.34 -3.34
N VAL A 221 15.06 8.34 -4.01
CA VAL A 221 15.03 8.44 -5.48
C VAL A 221 15.72 7.24 -6.13
N ASP A 222 16.86 6.79 -5.60
CA ASP A 222 17.57 5.62 -6.12
C ASP A 222 16.72 4.35 -5.98
N LEU A 223 16.08 4.16 -4.82
CA LEU A 223 15.20 3.03 -4.57
C LEU A 223 13.95 3.04 -5.46
N TYR A 224 13.31 4.20 -5.67
CA TYR A 224 12.20 4.31 -6.62
C TYR A 224 12.66 4.09 -8.07
N THR A 225 13.89 4.48 -8.42
CA THR A 225 14.45 4.21 -9.75
C THR A 225 14.64 2.71 -9.95
N LEU A 226 15.19 2.01 -8.95
CA LEU A 226 15.30 0.55 -8.97
C LEU A 226 13.93 -0.13 -9.07
N LEU A 227 12.97 0.32 -8.26
CA LEU A 227 11.61 -0.23 -8.27
C LEU A 227 10.93 -0.04 -9.63
N PHE A 228 11.07 1.13 -10.25
CA PHE A 228 10.50 1.43 -11.56
C PHE A 228 11.14 0.59 -12.69
N GLN A 229 12.43 0.29 -12.59
CA GLN A 229 13.11 -0.59 -13.55
C GLN A 229 12.61 -2.04 -13.46
N ALA A 230 12.33 -2.51 -12.24
CA ALA A 230 11.82 -3.86 -12.00
C ALA A 230 10.33 -3.99 -12.34
N GLU A 231 9.53 -2.98 -12.01
CA GLU A 231 8.08 -2.96 -12.17
C GLU A 231 7.62 -1.59 -12.73
N PRO A 232 7.65 -1.38 -14.06
CA PRO A 232 7.20 -0.14 -14.66
C PRO A 232 5.71 0.10 -14.41
N SER A 233 5.39 1.18 -13.72
CA SER A 233 4.01 1.59 -13.43
C SER A 233 3.92 3.11 -13.32
N PRO A 234 2.86 3.75 -13.88
CA PRO A 234 2.65 5.18 -13.72
C PRO A 234 2.58 5.63 -12.25
N VAL A 235 2.08 4.77 -11.35
CA VAL A 235 2.02 5.07 -9.91
C VAL A 235 3.42 5.12 -9.29
N ILE A 236 4.30 4.19 -9.69
CA ILE A 236 5.70 4.18 -9.22
C ILE A 236 6.46 5.38 -9.80
N GLU A 237 6.21 5.72 -11.07
CA GLU A 237 6.78 6.92 -11.70
C GLU A 237 6.35 8.21 -11.00
N LEU A 238 5.07 8.33 -10.63
CA LEU A 238 4.55 9.45 -9.84
C LEU A 238 5.24 9.55 -8.47
N ASN A 239 5.36 8.44 -7.75
CA ASN A 239 6.03 8.42 -6.45
C ASN A 239 7.50 8.82 -6.56
N ARG A 240 8.18 8.39 -7.63
CA ARG A 240 9.55 8.82 -7.96
C ARG A 240 9.62 10.32 -8.25
N ALA A 241 8.67 10.86 -9.01
CA ALA A 241 8.59 12.29 -9.31
C ALA A 241 8.46 13.13 -8.02
N VAL A 242 7.62 12.69 -7.08
CA VAL A 242 7.50 13.33 -5.75
C VAL A 242 8.82 13.25 -4.98
N ALA A 243 9.51 12.11 -4.97
CA ALA A 243 10.81 11.98 -4.31
C ALA A 243 11.88 12.91 -4.92
N ILE A 244 11.88 13.06 -6.25
CA ILE A 244 12.73 14.01 -6.98
C ILE A 244 12.38 15.44 -6.57
N ALA A 245 11.09 15.77 -6.47
CA ALA A 245 10.64 17.09 -6.01
C ALA A 245 11.20 17.45 -4.63
N MET A 246 11.28 16.47 -3.74
CA MET A 246 11.80 16.67 -2.37
C MET A 246 13.32 16.76 -2.32
N ARG A 247 14.03 16.18 -3.28
CA ARG A 247 15.50 16.24 -3.38
C ARG A 247 15.99 17.48 -4.13
N ASP A 248 15.39 17.74 -5.29
CA ASP A 248 15.87 18.69 -6.31
C ASP A 248 15.00 19.96 -6.38
N GLY A 249 13.89 19.98 -5.65
CA GLY A 249 12.97 21.12 -5.57
C GLY A 249 11.67 20.90 -6.35
N PRO A 250 10.61 21.67 -6.00
CA PRO A 250 9.26 21.41 -6.48
C PRO A 250 9.10 21.51 -8.01
N GLN A 251 9.90 22.36 -8.67
CA GLN A 251 9.88 22.51 -10.13
C GLN A 251 10.28 21.22 -10.85
N ALA A 252 11.35 20.55 -10.41
CA ALA A 252 11.82 19.31 -11.02
C ALA A 252 10.78 18.18 -10.90
N GLY A 253 10.08 18.11 -9.77
CA GLY A 253 8.98 17.18 -9.59
C GLY A 253 7.78 17.51 -10.47
N LEU A 254 7.42 18.79 -10.58
CA LEU A 254 6.24 19.23 -11.32
C LEU A 254 6.36 18.89 -12.81
N GLU A 255 7.54 19.09 -13.40
CA GLU A 255 7.80 18.73 -14.80
C GLU A 255 7.56 17.24 -15.08
N LEU A 256 7.97 16.37 -14.15
CA LEU A 256 7.76 14.93 -14.25
C LEU A 256 6.27 14.56 -14.06
N VAL A 257 5.59 15.17 -13.10
CA VAL A 257 4.16 14.94 -12.87
C VAL A 257 3.34 15.40 -14.08
N ASP A 258 3.67 16.55 -14.66
CA ASP A 258 3.01 17.06 -15.87
C ASP A 258 3.28 16.16 -17.07
N ALA A 259 4.50 15.63 -17.22
CA ALA A 259 4.81 14.67 -18.27
C ALA A 259 3.96 13.39 -18.16
N ILE A 260 3.74 12.87 -16.94
CA ILE A 260 2.87 11.70 -16.71
C ILE A 260 1.44 12.02 -17.15
N LEU A 261 0.88 13.13 -16.66
CA LEU A 261 -0.50 13.51 -16.95
C LEU A 261 -0.72 13.84 -18.44
N ASN A 262 0.26 14.46 -19.10
CA ASN A 262 0.19 14.80 -20.53
C ASN A 262 0.18 13.57 -21.44
N ARG A 263 0.67 12.40 -20.97
CA ARG A 263 0.55 11.12 -21.70
C ARG A 263 -0.84 10.49 -21.59
N GLY A 264 -1.72 11.05 -20.75
CA GLY A 264 -3.02 10.46 -20.41
C GLY A 264 -2.94 9.41 -19.30
N ASP A 265 -1.77 9.22 -18.68
CA ASP A 265 -1.63 8.35 -17.52
C ASP A 265 -2.22 9.02 -16.27
N LEU A 266 -2.85 8.23 -15.39
CA LEU A 266 -3.35 8.70 -14.08
C LEU A 266 -4.41 9.82 -14.12
N GLU A 267 -5.07 10.07 -15.25
CA GLU A 267 -6.09 11.13 -15.39
C GLU A 267 -7.23 11.05 -14.37
N ALA A 268 -7.62 9.84 -14.00
CA ALA A 268 -8.67 9.54 -13.02
C ALA A 268 -8.12 9.27 -11.61
N TYR A 269 -6.82 9.43 -11.39
CA TYR A 269 -6.17 9.16 -10.11
C TYR A 269 -5.98 10.45 -9.31
N HIS A 270 -6.78 10.61 -8.25
CA HIS A 270 -6.82 11.85 -7.47
C HIS A 270 -5.46 12.26 -6.88
N LEU A 271 -4.61 11.30 -6.47
CA LEU A 271 -3.29 11.60 -5.88
C LEU A 271 -2.31 12.22 -6.87
N ALA A 272 -2.41 11.92 -8.17
CA ALA A 272 -1.60 12.59 -9.19
C ALA A 272 -1.92 14.09 -9.26
N HIS A 273 -3.22 14.41 -9.25
CA HIS A 273 -3.70 15.80 -9.23
C HIS A 273 -3.38 16.49 -7.90
N ALA A 274 -3.47 15.79 -6.77
CA ALA A 274 -3.10 16.34 -5.46
C ALA A 274 -1.59 16.66 -5.37
N ALA A 275 -0.73 15.77 -5.88
CA ALA A 275 0.71 15.98 -5.95
C ALA A 275 1.05 17.19 -6.83
N ARG A 276 0.49 17.26 -8.03
CA ARG A 276 0.62 18.43 -8.92
C ARG A 276 0.22 19.72 -8.22
N ALA A 277 -0.93 19.71 -7.55
CA ALA A 277 -1.47 20.87 -6.86
C ALA A 277 -0.56 21.36 -5.72
N ASP A 278 0.01 20.44 -4.93
CA ASP A 278 0.93 20.79 -3.86
C ASP A 278 2.24 21.36 -4.40
N LEU A 279 2.78 20.82 -5.49
CA LEU A 279 3.99 21.34 -6.12
C LEU A 279 3.78 22.74 -6.69
N CYS A 280 2.69 22.98 -7.42
CA CYS A 280 2.31 24.32 -7.88
C CYS A 280 2.15 25.30 -6.70
N ARG A 281 1.51 24.86 -5.61
CA ARG A 281 1.37 25.67 -4.39
C ARG A 281 2.73 26.04 -3.79
N ARG A 282 3.67 25.09 -3.68
CA ARG A 282 5.03 25.34 -3.17
C ARG A 282 5.81 26.32 -4.06
N LEU A 283 5.49 26.38 -5.36
CA LEU A 283 6.07 27.32 -6.33
C LEU A 283 5.36 28.68 -6.38
N GLY A 284 4.27 28.89 -5.62
CA GLY A 284 3.46 30.10 -5.69
C GLY A 284 2.56 30.20 -6.94
N GLN A 285 2.42 29.12 -7.70
CA GLN A 285 1.53 29.01 -8.87
C GLN A 285 0.09 28.75 -8.41
N THR A 286 -0.52 29.78 -7.82
CA THR A 286 -1.80 29.67 -7.10
C THR A 286 -2.95 29.20 -7.98
N GLN A 287 -3.02 29.65 -9.23
CA GLN A 287 -4.14 29.31 -10.11
C GLN A 287 -4.06 27.85 -10.58
N GLU A 288 -2.87 27.40 -10.95
CA GLU A 288 -2.58 26.01 -11.34
C GLU A 288 -2.82 25.07 -10.16
N ALA A 289 -2.36 25.45 -8.96
CA ALA A 289 -2.62 24.71 -7.73
C ALA A 289 -4.12 24.56 -7.47
N ARG A 290 -4.90 25.65 -7.62
CA ARG A 290 -6.35 25.64 -7.44
C ARG A 290 -7.03 24.68 -8.41
N THR A 291 -6.71 24.76 -9.71
CA THR A 291 -7.29 23.87 -10.72
C THR A 291 -6.98 22.41 -10.43
N SER A 292 -5.74 22.09 -10.07
CA SER A 292 -5.34 20.71 -9.75
C SER A 292 -5.98 20.18 -8.48
N TYR A 293 -6.10 20.99 -7.41
CA TYR A 293 -6.81 20.57 -6.21
C TYR A 293 -8.31 20.34 -6.46
N GLN A 294 -8.97 21.18 -7.27
CA GLN A 294 -10.36 20.97 -7.65
C GLN A 294 -10.55 19.65 -8.41
N ARG A 295 -9.63 19.33 -9.33
CA ARG A 295 -9.63 18.05 -10.03
C ARG A 295 -9.44 16.87 -9.08
N ALA A 296 -8.45 16.96 -8.17
CA ALA A 296 -8.25 15.95 -7.13
C ALA A 296 -9.52 15.74 -6.29
N LEU A 297 -10.16 16.83 -5.84
CA LEU A 297 -11.37 16.78 -5.02
C LEU A 297 -12.55 16.10 -5.75
N SER A 298 -12.72 16.37 -7.05
CA SER A 298 -13.77 15.72 -7.88
C SER A 298 -13.58 14.20 -8.02
N LEU A 299 -12.36 13.69 -7.86
CA LEU A 299 -12.00 12.29 -8.00
C LEU A 299 -11.89 11.56 -6.64
N THR A 300 -11.92 12.31 -5.54
CA THR A 300 -11.72 11.78 -4.19
C THR A 300 -13.03 11.27 -3.59
N GLN A 301 -12.99 10.07 -3.02
CA GLN A 301 -14.16 9.40 -2.42
C GLN A 301 -14.14 9.41 -0.88
N GLN A 302 -12.97 9.47 -0.25
CA GLN A 302 -12.84 9.37 1.21
C GLN A 302 -13.00 10.73 1.87
N GLU A 303 -13.85 10.82 2.90
CA GLU A 303 -14.16 12.09 3.55
C GLU A 303 -12.94 12.82 4.15
N PRO A 304 -11.96 12.18 4.83
CA PRO A 304 -10.80 12.94 5.31
C PRO A 304 -9.91 13.48 4.20
N GLU A 305 -9.80 12.76 3.08
CA GLU A 305 -9.08 13.24 1.90
C GLU A 305 -9.81 14.45 1.30
N ARG A 306 -11.14 14.40 1.20
CA ARG A 306 -11.97 15.53 0.76
C ARG A 306 -11.77 16.75 1.64
N ARG A 307 -11.91 16.60 2.97
CA ARG A 307 -11.68 17.69 3.95
C ARG A 307 -10.27 18.26 3.85
N PHE A 308 -9.25 17.41 3.68
CA PHE A 308 -7.87 17.86 3.50
C PHE A 308 -7.71 18.73 2.24
N LEU A 309 -8.27 18.28 1.10
CA LEU A 309 -8.19 19.01 -0.16
C LEU A 309 -8.98 20.33 -0.11
N GLU A 310 -10.16 20.34 0.51
CA GLU A 310 -10.96 21.54 0.75
C GLU A 310 -10.22 22.56 1.61
N LYS A 311 -9.56 22.13 2.69
CA LYS A 311 -8.72 22.98 3.54
C LYS A 311 -7.54 23.57 2.75
N ARG A 312 -6.87 22.77 1.91
CA ARG A 312 -5.80 23.25 1.02
C ARG A 312 -6.32 24.28 0.02
N LEU A 313 -7.48 24.07 -0.59
CA LEU A 313 -8.13 25.02 -1.50
C LEU A 313 -8.49 26.34 -0.82
N ALA A 314 -9.09 26.27 0.38
CA ALA A 314 -9.43 27.46 1.16
C ALA A 314 -8.18 28.29 1.51
N GLY A 315 -7.08 27.63 1.85
CA GLY A 315 -5.79 28.27 2.14
C GLY A 315 -5.13 28.98 0.96
N LEU A 316 -5.47 28.63 -0.29
CA LEU A 316 -4.99 29.35 -1.48
C LEU A 316 -5.68 30.72 -1.66
N SER A 317 -6.89 30.87 -1.15
CA SER A 317 -7.69 32.11 -1.28
C SER A 317 -7.27 33.19 -0.28
N SER A 318 -6.63 32.81 0.84
CA SER A 318 -6.08 33.74 1.84
C SER A 318 -4.72 34.35 1.47
N SER A 319 -4.14 33.95 0.35
CA SER A 319 -2.89 34.48 -0.21
C SER A 319 -3.18 35.41 -1.40
N ASN A 320 -4.02 36.41 -1.18
CA ASN A 320 -4.06 37.64 -1.98
C ASN A 320 -3.44 38.76 -1.12
N PRO A 321 -2.39 39.45 -1.58
CA PRO A 321 -2.00 40.73 -0.97
C PRO A 321 -3.10 41.78 -1.13
#